data_AF-A0A7J7S8K6-F1
#
_entry.id   AF-A0A7J7S8K6-F1
#
_cell.length_a   1.000
_cell.length_b   1.000
_cell.length_c   1.000
_cell.angle_alpha   90.00
_cell.angle_beta   90.00
_cell.angle_gamma   90.00
#
_symmetry.space_group_name_H-M   'P 1'
#
loop_
_entity.id
_entity.type
_entity.pdbx_description
1 polymer ?
#
loop_
_entity_poly.entity_id
_entity_poly.type
_entity_poly.pdbx_seq_one_letter_code
_entity_poly.pdbx_strand_id
1 'polypeptide(L)'
;MSRLEAKKPSLCKSEPLTSERVRDTLSVLKGIVTSCYGPSGRLKQLHNGLGGCVSTTSHSSALLANLSVTHPILKILTTSVQNHVSCFSDCGLFTAILCCNLIEKVQRTGLIPTTVIKLNKHLLSLCTSYLKTEACGCRIPVDFSSTQILLCLVRSILTSKPACMLTRKEIDHISTLILTAFLLTIPENAEDHIVLGKSIIVPLKGQRVIDSTVLPGILIEMSEVQLMKILPIKKSDSLKVALFCASLSGDLSDTGEGTVVIGYGVSLENAVLDQLLNLGRQLVSDHVDLVMCQKVIHPSLKQFLSMHRIIAIDRVGVALMEPLSTVTGTQPIGSLGSISPSSYGSVKDLCTAKFGFKHFFHLIPNETTVCSLLLCNRNDTAWDELKLTCETALHVLQLTIKEPLVLLGGGCTETHLAAYIRHKVGSIFLRLSEF
;
A
#
# COMPACT_ATOMS: atom_id res chain seq x y z
N MET A 1 -17.32 38.54 -20.24
CA MET A 1 -18.23 38.96 -19.16
C MET A 1 -18.35 37.84 -18.13
N SER A 2 -17.47 37.84 -17.14
CA SER A 2 -17.56 36.95 -15.97
C SER A 2 -18.70 37.43 -15.08
N ARG A 3 -19.78 36.66 -14.97
CA ARG A 3 -20.85 36.94 -14.01
C ARG A 3 -20.28 36.74 -12.60
N LEU A 4 -20.02 37.84 -11.91
CA LEU A 4 -19.84 37.88 -10.46
C LEU A 4 -21.19 37.51 -9.83
N GLU A 5 -21.41 36.22 -9.57
CA GLU A 5 -22.50 35.82 -8.68
C GLU A 5 -22.17 36.34 -7.28
N ALA A 6 -23.10 37.12 -6.71
CA ALA A 6 -22.99 37.55 -5.32
C ALA A 6 -22.84 36.31 -4.42
N LYS A 7 -21.79 36.25 -3.61
CA LYS A 7 -21.59 35.18 -2.61
C LYS A 7 -22.85 35.09 -1.75
N LYS A 8 -23.62 34.01 -1.93
CA LYS A 8 -24.77 33.71 -1.08
C LYS A 8 -24.29 33.65 0.38
N PRO A 9 -25.01 34.26 1.33
CA PRO A 9 -24.65 34.20 2.74
C PRO A 9 -24.62 32.75 3.21
N SER A 10 -23.63 32.41 4.04
CA SER A 10 -23.48 31.09 4.63
C SER A 10 -24.69 30.79 5.53
N LEU A 11 -25.66 30.02 5.02
CA LEU A 11 -26.81 29.58 5.79
C LEU A 11 -26.39 28.41 6.69
N CYS A 12 -26.28 28.65 8.00
CA CYS A 12 -26.13 27.59 8.99
C CYS A 12 -27.52 26.97 9.25
N LYS A 13 -27.78 25.79 8.68
CA LYS A 13 -29.00 25.03 8.94
C LYS A 13 -28.72 23.94 9.97
N SER A 14 -29.46 23.94 11.07
CA SER A 14 -29.49 22.83 12.01
C SER A 14 -30.64 21.90 11.62
N GLU A 15 -30.34 20.87 10.84
CA GLU A 15 -31.29 19.79 10.57
C GLU A 15 -31.07 18.65 11.56
N PRO A 16 -32.13 18.05 12.12
CA PRO A 16 -31.97 16.94 13.06
C PRO A 16 -31.36 15.73 12.33
N LEU A 17 -30.39 15.08 12.99
CA LEU A 17 -29.74 13.84 12.50
C LEU A 17 -30.71 12.65 12.36
N THR A 18 -31.94 12.81 12.86
CA THR A 18 -33.04 11.83 12.75
C THR A 18 -33.92 12.04 11.53
N SER A 19 -33.61 13.01 10.66
CA SER A 19 -34.39 13.27 9.45
C SER A 19 -34.45 12.03 8.54
N GLU A 20 -35.58 11.88 7.85
CA GLU A 20 -35.82 10.77 6.93
C GLU A 20 -34.73 10.69 5.85
N ARG A 21 -34.33 11.85 5.32
CA ARG A 21 -33.24 11.96 4.35
C ARG A 21 -31.93 11.33 4.84
N VAL A 22 -31.56 11.53 6.10
CA VAL A 22 -30.35 10.94 6.67
C VAL A 22 -30.48 9.41 6.74
N ARG A 23 -31.64 8.92 7.15
CA ARG A 23 -31.94 7.49 7.24
C ARG A 23 -31.88 6.81 5.87
N ASP A 24 -32.47 7.43 4.85
CA ASP A 24 -32.46 6.92 3.48
C ASP A 24 -31.04 6.86 2.94
N THR A 25 -30.26 7.93 3.13
CA THR A 25 -28.89 7.96 2.61
C THR A 25 -27.99 6.95 3.33
N LEU A 26 -28.18 6.74 4.64
CA LEU A 26 -27.49 5.68 5.40
C LEU A 26 -27.91 4.28 4.92
N SER A 27 -29.20 4.07 4.65
CA SER A 27 -29.73 2.81 4.12
C SER A 27 -29.12 2.47 2.76
N VAL A 28 -28.98 3.46 1.87
CA VAL A 28 -28.33 3.31 0.57
C VAL A 28 -26.86 2.90 0.74
N LEU A 29 -26.09 3.63 1.57
CA LEU A 29 -24.69 3.26 1.83
C LEU A 29 -24.59 1.83 2.38
N LYS A 30 -25.42 1.51 3.38
CA LYS A 30 -25.47 0.17 3.99
C LYS A 30 -25.76 -0.90 2.94
N GLY A 31 -26.72 -0.67 2.04
CA GLY A 31 -27.03 -1.59 0.94
C GLY A 31 -25.84 -1.80 -0.01
N ILE A 32 -25.10 -0.74 -0.34
CA ILE A 32 -23.89 -0.81 -1.16
C ILE A 32 -22.83 -1.67 -0.49
N VAL A 33 -22.46 -1.38 0.77
CA VAL A 33 -21.38 -2.11 1.46
C VAL A 33 -21.78 -3.54 1.84
N THR A 34 -23.04 -3.77 2.25
CA THR A 34 -23.52 -5.11 2.63
C THR A 34 -23.54 -6.04 1.43
N SER A 35 -23.93 -5.54 0.26
CA SER A 35 -23.93 -6.35 -0.95
C SER A 35 -22.53 -6.71 -1.47
N CYS A 36 -21.46 -6.06 -0.98
CA CYS A 36 -20.06 -6.43 -1.23
C CYS A 36 -19.47 -7.41 -0.22
N TYR A 37 -20.13 -7.63 0.91
CA TYR A 37 -19.49 -8.22 2.07
C TYR A 37 -19.34 -9.73 1.97
N GLY A 38 -18.14 -10.22 2.28
CA GLY A 38 -17.81 -11.64 2.36
C GLY A 38 -17.49 -12.32 1.01
N PRO A 39 -17.17 -13.63 1.03
CA PRO A 39 -16.72 -14.36 -0.16
C PRO A 39 -17.76 -14.47 -1.28
N SER A 40 -19.05 -14.37 -0.94
CA SER A 40 -20.18 -14.35 -1.87
C SER A 40 -20.67 -12.93 -2.19
N GLY A 41 -19.89 -11.91 -1.82
CA GLY A 41 -20.18 -10.52 -2.10
C GLY A 41 -20.22 -10.21 -3.60
N ARG A 42 -21.09 -9.28 -3.98
CA ARG A 42 -21.19 -8.77 -5.34
C ARG A 42 -20.09 -7.76 -5.62
N LEU A 43 -19.53 -7.83 -6.81
CA LEU A 43 -18.55 -6.88 -7.30
C LEU A 43 -19.21 -5.52 -7.56
N LYS A 44 -18.44 -4.44 -7.38
CA LYS A 44 -18.86 -3.08 -7.71
C LYS A 44 -18.07 -2.58 -8.89
N GLN A 45 -18.82 -2.18 -9.90
CA GLN A 45 -18.28 -1.51 -11.07
C GLN A 45 -18.46 0.00 -10.86
N LEU A 46 -17.34 0.71 -10.77
CA LEU A 46 -17.26 2.11 -10.45
C LEU A 46 -16.90 2.88 -11.72
N HIS A 47 -17.79 3.79 -12.11
CA HIS A 47 -17.66 4.63 -13.29
C HIS A 47 -17.35 6.06 -12.84
N ASN A 48 -16.27 6.63 -13.36
CA ASN A 48 -16.00 8.05 -13.17
C ASN A 48 -16.90 8.88 -14.10
N GLY A 49 -17.50 9.96 -13.56
CA GLY A 49 -18.37 10.87 -14.32
C GLY A 49 -17.66 11.65 -15.44
N LEU A 50 -16.32 11.68 -15.43
CA LEU A 50 -15.49 12.32 -16.46
C LEU A 50 -15.14 11.39 -17.64
N GLY A 51 -15.63 10.14 -17.64
CA GLY A 51 -15.15 9.09 -18.53
C GLY A 51 -13.79 8.52 -18.08
N GLY A 52 -13.39 7.38 -18.64
CA GLY A 52 -12.11 6.73 -18.35
C GLY A 52 -12.22 5.27 -17.91
N CYS A 53 -11.18 4.77 -17.25
CA CYS A 53 -11.06 3.38 -16.81
C CYS A 53 -12.17 3.02 -15.81
N VAL A 54 -12.86 1.93 -16.06
CA VAL A 54 -13.90 1.39 -15.19
C VAL A 54 -13.25 0.46 -14.17
N SER A 55 -13.34 0.80 -12.89
CA SER A 55 -12.79 -0.03 -11.82
C SER A 55 -13.83 -1.04 -11.35
N THR A 56 -13.48 -2.33 -11.36
CA THR A 56 -14.32 -3.38 -10.78
C THR A 56 -13.65 -3.92 -9.53
N THR A 57 -14.31 -3.83 -8.38
CA THR A 57 -13.69 -4.17 -7.09
C THR A 57 -14.66 -4.79 -6.09
N SER A 58 -14.12 -5.62 -5.20
CA SER A 58 -14.73 -6.10 -3.96
C SER A 58 -13.95 -5.63 -2.71
N HIS A 59 -12.92 -4.80 -2.90
CA HIS A 59 -12.10 -4.25 -1.82
C HIS A 59 -12.68 -2.96 -1.25
N SER A 60 -12.71 -2.86 0.08
CA SER A 60 -13.16 -1.64 0.76
C SER A 60 -12.27 -0.45 0.46
N SER A 61 -10.96 -0.63 0.34
CA SER A 61 -10.03 0.46 0.02
C SER A 61 -10.38 1.10 -1.32
N ALA A 62 -10.47 0.29 -2.38
CA ALA A 62 -10.84 0.75 -3.71
C ALA A 62 -12.28 1.29 -3.78
N LEU A 63 -13.25 0.60 -3.15
CA LEU A 63 -14.64 1.03 -3.14
C LEU A 63 -14.80 2.41 -2.47
N LEU A 64 -14.24 2.59 -1.28
CA LEU A 64 -14.42 3.80 -0.49
C LEU A 64 -13.60 4.97 -1.04
N ALA A 65 -12.45 4.72 -1.65
CA ALA A 65 -11.64 5.77 -2.28
C ALA A 65 -12.33 6.38 -3.51
N ASN A 66 -13.08 5.56 -4.26
CA ASN A 66 -13.78 5.98 -5.48
C ASN A 66 -15.24 6.40 -5.23
N LEU A 67 -15.76 6.25 -4.01
CA LEU A 67 -17.12 6.65 -3.66
C LEU A 67 -17.20 8.16 -3.39
N SER A 68 -17.79 8.91 -4.33
CA SER A 68 -18.03 10.35 -4.15
C SER A 68 -19.23 10.61 -3.23
N VAL A 69 -18.96 10.98 -1.97
CA VAL A 69 -19.99 11.22 -0.97
C VAL A 69 -20.15 12.72 -0.70
N THR A 70 -21.37 13.25 -0.91
CA THR A 70 -21.70 14.67 -0.67
C THR A 70 -22.28 14.93 0.71
N HIS A 71 -23.05 13.98 1.25
CA HIS A 71 -23.74 14.16 2.52
C HIS A 71 -22.75 14.20 3.71
N PRO A 72 -22.79 15.23 4.58
CA PRO A 72 -21.79 15.41 5.66
C PRO A 72 -21.62 14.20 6.59
N ILE A 73 -22.72 13.59 7.03
CA ILE A 73 -22.70 12.40 7.91
C ILE A 73 -21.99 11.22 7.25
N LEU A 74 -22.30 10.96 5.98
CA LEU A 74 -21.68 9.88 5.23
C LEU A 74 -20.21 10.19 4.92
N LYS A 75 -19.86 11.47 4.75
CA LYS A 75 -18.46 11.88 4.62
C LYS A 75 -17.67 11.54 5.87
N ILE A 76 -18.17 11.89 7.06
CA ILE A 76 -17.55 11.50 8.34
C ILE A 76 -17.42 9.98 8.46
N LEU A 77 -18.50 9.25 8.16
CA LEU A 77 -18.50 7.79 8.24
C LEU A 77 -17.50 7.16 7.27
N THR A 78 -17.51 7.57 6.00
CA THR A 78 -16.62 7.06 4.95
C THR A 78 -15.18 7.37 5.27
N THR A 79 -14.87 8.58 5.72
CA THR A 79 -13.51 8.96 6.15
C THR A 79 -13.06 8.17 7.38
N SER A 80 -13.95 7.88 8.33
CA SER A 80 -13.64 7.04 9.49
C SER A 80 -13.29 5.61 9.08
N VAL A 81 -14.05 5.04 8.13
CA VAL A 81 -13.78 3.70 7.60
C VAL A 81 -12.51 3.69 6.75
N GLN A 82 -12.25 4.72 5.94
CA GLN A 82 -10.99 4.87 5.21
C GLN A 82 -9.79 4.89 6.17
N ASN A 83 -9.90 5.61 7.29
CA ASN A 83 -8.86 5.63 8.32
C ASN A 83 -8.66 4.25 8.98
N HIS A 84 -9.73 3.50 9.22
CA HIS A 84 -9.61 2.11 9.66
C HIS A 84 -8.84 1.26 8.63
N VAL A 85 -9.20 1.36 7.35
CA VAL A 85 -8.51 0.62 6.28
C VAL A 85 -7.05 1.07 6.12
N SER A 86 -6.69 2.34 6.34
CA SER A 86 -5.28 2.74 6.31
C SER A 86 -4.47 2.17 7.47
N CYS A 87 -5.09 1.99 8.65
CA CYS A 87 -4.41 1.47 9.83
C CYS A 87 -4.32 -0.07 9.85
N PHE A 88 -5.30 -0.77 9.32
CA PHE A 88 -5.41 -2.24 9.45
C PHE A 88 -5.40 -2.99 8.11
N SER A 89 -5.54 -2.28 6.98
CA SER A 89 -5.70 -2.80 5.61
C SER A 89 -6.86 -3.77 5.35
N ASP A 90 -7.58 -4.22 6.39
CA ASP A 90 -8.70 -5.16 6.27
C ASP A 90 -9.96 -4.64 7.00
N CYS A 91 -11.03 -5.43 6.99
CA CYS A 91 -12.30 -5.23 7.71
C CYS A 91 -13.07 -3.93 7.41
N GLY A 92 -12.71 -3.16 6.38
CA GLY A 92 -13.37 -1.90 6.05
C GLY A 92 -14.88 -2.03 5.78
N LEU A 93 -15.29 -3.05 5.01
CA LEU A 93 -16.72 -3.30 4.75
C LEU A 93 -17.47 -3.67 6.03
N PHE A 94 -16.89 -4.52 6.87
CA PHE A 94 -17.48 -4.90 8.15
C PHE A 94 -17.66 -3.68 9.06
N THR A 95 -16.62 -2.85 9.20
CA THR A 95 -16.65 -1.62 9.99
C THR A 95 -17.75 -0.68 9.50
N ALA A 96 -17.89 -0.48 8.18
CA ALA A 96 -18.97 0.33 7.62
C ALA A 96 -20.37 -0.22 7.97
N ILE A 97 -20.57 -1.53 7.81
CA ILE A 97 -21.84 -2.22 8.12
C ILE A 97 -22.17 -2.11 9.62
N LEU A 98 -21.18 -2.34 10.49
CA LEU A 98 -21.33 -2.25 11.93
C LEU A 98 -21.75 -0.84 12.36
N CYS A 99 -21.07 0.19 11.85
CA CYS A 99 -21.42 1.58 12.12
C CYS A 99 -22.86 1.90 11.67
N CYS A 100 -23.24 1.52 10.45
CA CYS A 100 -24.60 1.73 9.94
C CYS A 100 -25.65 1.04 10.83
N ASN A 101 -25.41 -0.22 11.22
CA ASN A 101 -26.30 -0.99 12.08
C ASN A 101 -26.46 -0.36 13.47
N LEU A 102 -25.37 0.14 14.07
CA LEU A 102 -25.42 0.81 15.37
C LEU A 102 -26.27 2.08 15.30
N ILE A 103 -26.07 2.92 14.28
CA ILE A 103 -26.83 4.16 14.08
C ILE A 103 -28.32 3.84 13.88
N GLU A 104 -28.64 2.88 13.01
CA GLU A 104 -30.01 2.47 12.73
C GLU A 104 -30.70 1.89 13.97
N LYS A 105 -29.96 1.17 14.82
CA LYS A 105 -30.49 0.65 16.09
C LYS A 105 -30.79 1.78 17.08
N VAL A 106 -29.90 2.77 17.21
CA VAL A 106 -30.13 3.96 18.05
C VAL A 106 -31.42 4.65 17.63
N GLN A 107 -31.58 4.92 16.33
CA GLN A 107 -32.74 5.59 15.76
C GLN A 107 -34.06 4.85 16.05
N ARG A 108 -34.04 3.50 16.06
CA ARG A 108 -35.22 2.67 16.37
C ARG A 108 -35.56 2.59 17.86
N THR A 109 -34.55 2.60 18.73
CA THR A 109 -34.77 2.40 20.18
C THR A 109 -35.37 3.61 20.87
N GLY A 110 -35.31 4.81 20.27
CA GLY A 110 -35.83 6.04 20.87
C GLY A 110 -35.07 6.49 22.14
N LEU A 111 -33.97 5.82 22.49
CA LEU A 111 -33.16 6.15 23.66
C LEU A 111 -32.41 7.46 23.44
N ILE A 112 -32.19 8.20 24.54
CA ILE A 112 -31.40 9.44 24.52
C ILE A 112 -29.98 9.11 24.04
N PRO A 113 -29.43 9.83 23.04
CA PRO A 113 -28.13 9.51 22.45
C PRO A 113 -26.98 9.37 23.47
N THR A 114 -26.98 10.19 24.52
CA THR A 114 -25.97 10.15 25.58
C THR A 114 -25.95 8.83 26.34
N THR A 115 -27.13 8.25 26.60
CA THR A 115 -27.28 6.93 27.22
C THR A 115 -26.75 5.84 26.30
N VAL A 116 -27.07 5.90 25.00
CA VAL A 116 -26.60 4.92 24.03
C VAL A 116 -25.08 4.97 23.86
N ILE A 117 -24.48 6.16 23.87
CA ILE A 117 -23.02 6.32 23.87
C ILE A 117 -22.39 5.64 25.09
N LYS A 118 -22.92 5.87 26.30
CA LYS A 118 -22.43 5.21 27.53
C LYS A 118 -22.56 3.69 27.45
N LEU A 119 -23.71 3.20 26.97
CA LEU A 119 -23.98 1.78 26.80
C LEU A 119 -23.02 1.14 25.80
N ASN A 120 -22.83 1.74 24.62
CA ASN A 120 -21.91 1.23 23.60
C ASN A 120 -20.45 1.21 24.11
N LYS A 121 -20.02 2.22 24.89
CA LYS A 121 -18.70 2.22 25.53
C LYS A 121 -18.55 1.06 26.52
N HIS A 122 -19.58 0.78 27.31
CA HIS A 122 -19.57 -0.34 28.25
C HIS A 122 -19.51 -1.70 27.52
N LEU A 123 -20.35 -1.88 26.49
CA LEU A 123 -20.35 -3.09 25.67
C LEU A 123 -19.02 -3.30 24.95
N LEU A 124 -18.41 -2.24 24.41
CA LEU A 124 -17.08 -2.30 23.79
C LEU A 124 -16.04 -2.80 24.81
N SER A 125 -16.01 -2.20 26.01
CA SER A 125 -15.09 -2.62 27.07
C SER A 125 -15.27 -4.10 27.45
N LEU A 126 -16.53 -4.55 27.59
CA LEU A 126 -16.85 -5.94 27.89
C LEU A 126 -16.34 -6.90 26.80
N CYS A 127 -16.54 -6.56 25.52
CA CYS A 127 -16.06 -7.36 24.38
C CYS A 127 -14.54 -7.40 24.33
N THR A 128 -13.87 -6.25 24.41
CA THR A 128 -12.42 -6.17 24.30
C THR A 128 -11.72 -6.87 25.47
N SER A 129 -12.26 -6.75 26.69
CA SER A 129 -11.77 -7.49 27.86
C SER A 129 -11.89 -9.01 27.65
N TYR A 130 -13.04 -9.47 27.15
CA TYR A 130 -13.26 -10.88 26.88
C TYR A 130 -12.32 -11.45 25.81
N LEU A 131 -12.14 -10.74 24.68
CA LEU A 131 -11.22 -11.15 23.60
C LEU A 131 -9.76 -11.24 24.06
N LYS A 132 -9.36 -10.44 25.06
CA LYS A 132 -8.00 -10.48 25.64
C LYS A 132 -7.80 -11.65 26.60
N THR A 133 -8.87 -12.26 27.11
CA THR A 133 -8.80 -13.33 28.10
C THR A 133 -8.61 -14.70 27.42
N GLU A 134 -7.86 -15.61 28.03
CA GLU A 134 -7.67 -16.99 27.53
C GLU A 134 -8.97 -17.79 27.47
N ALA A 135 -10.00 -17.37 28.21
CA ALA A 135 -11.34 -17.97 28.18
C ALA A 135 -12.10 -17.74 26.86
N CYS A 136 -11.64 -16.85 25.96
CA CYS A 136 -12.23 -16.70 24.63
C CYS A 136 -11.89 -17.90 23.75
N GLY A 137 -12.83 -18.81 23.58
CA GLY A 137 -12.74 -19.92 22.60
C GLY A 137 -12.71 -19.47 21.13
N CYS A 138 -12.82 -18.17 20.88
CA CYS A 138 -12.71 -17.51 19.59
C CYS A 138 -11.27 -17.17 19.18
N ARG A 139 -10.32 -17.24 20.12
CA ARG A 139 -8.93 -16.81 19.94
C ARG A 139 -8.02 -18.00 19.72
N ILE A 140 -7.12 -17.88 18.77
CA ILE A 140 -6.08 -18.87 18.47
C ILE A 140 -4.72 -18.17 18.61
N PRO A 141 -3.82 -18.65 19.49
CA PRO A 141 -2.46 -18.14 19.55
C PRO A 141 -1.69 -18.52 18.29
N VAL A 142 -0.86 -17.61 17.79
CA VAL A 142 -0.02 -17.84 16.62
C VAL A 142 1.37 -18.30 17.07
N ASP A 143 1.73 -19.52 16.67
CA ASP A 143 3.09 -20.03 16.80
C ASP A 143 3.86 -19.74 15.50
N PHE A 144 4.88 -18.88 15.57
CA PHE A 144 5.72 -18.52 14.42
C PHE A 144 6.70 -19.62 14.03
N SER A 145 6.85 -20.67 14.83
CA SER A 145 7.61 -21.87 14.46
C SER A 145 6.90 -22.66 13.34
N SER A 146 5.59 -22.45 13.15
CA SER A 146 4.78 -23.11 12.13
C SER A 146 4.21 -22.11 11.14
N THR A 147 4.39 -22.41 9.85
CA THR A 147 3.83 -21.60 8.75
C THR A 147 2.34 -21.86 8.52
N GLN A 148 1.75 -22.87 9.16
CA GLN A 148 0.39 -23.33 8.87
C GLN A 148 -0.66 -22.25 9.16
N ILE A 149 -0.61 -21.63 10.34
CA ILE A 149 -1.59 -20.60 10.74
C ILE A 149 -1.45 -19.37 9.84
N LEU A 150 -0.22 -18.95 9.54
CA LEU A 150 0.07 -17.83 8.65
C LEU A 150 -0.45 -18.10 7.22
N LEU A 151 -0.24 -19.31 6.68
CA LEU A 151 -0.81 -19.72 5.40
C LEU A 151 -2.34 -19.73 5.43
N CYS A 152 -2.95 -20.23 6.50
CA CYS A 152 -4.41 -20.21 6.65
C CYS A 152 -4.97 -18.78 6.66
N LEU A 153 -4.28 -17.85 7.33
CA LEU A 153 -4.66 -16.44 7.38
C LEU A 153 -4.61 -15.80 5.99
N VAL A 154 -3.51 -15.99 5.24
CA VAL A 154 -3.36 -15.49 3.87
C VAL A 154 -4.41 -16.10 2.93
N ARG A 155 -4.62 -17.42 3.02
CA ARG A 155 -5.66 -18.13 2.25
C ARG A 155 -7.06 -17.57 2.54
N SER A 156 -7.38 -17.28 3.80
CA SER A 156 -8.67 -16.70 4.17
C SER A 156 -8.91 -15.35 3.50
N ILE A 157 -7.87 -14.50 3.44
CA ILE A 157 -7.95 -13.19 2.77
C ILE A 157 -8.16 -13.38 1.26
N LEU A 158 -7.35 -14.21 0.60
CA LEU A 158 -7.44 -14.45 -0.86
C LEU A 158 -8.78 -15.07 -1.27
N THR A 159 -9.25 -16.08 -0.53
CA THR A 159 -10.52 -16.77 -0.81
C THR A 159 -11.74 -15.85 -0.65
N SER A 160 -11.64 -14.81 0.17
CA SER A 160 -12.70 -13.82 0.34
C SER A 160 -12.83 -12.80 -0.80
N LYS A 161 -11.93 -12.85 -1.80
CA LYS A 161 -11.84 -11.87 -2.89
C LYS A 161 -12.11 -12.50 -4.26
N PRO A 162 -13.39 -12.71 -4.63
CA PRO A 162 -13.75 -13.33 -5.90
C PRO A 162 -13.33 -12.50 -7.13
N ALA A 163 -13.18 -11.18 -7.00
CA ALA A 163 -12.70 -10.31 -8.09
C ALA A 163 -11.26 -10.61 -8.53
N CYS A 164 -10.46 -11.30 -7.71
CA CYS A 164 -9.13 -11.76 -8.12
C CYS A 164 -9.18 -12.89 -9.17
N MET A 165 -10.35 -13.54 -9.33
CA MET A 165 -10.60 -14.63 -10.29
C MET A 165 -9.61 -15.81 -10.17
N LEU A 166 -9.18 -16.14 -8.95
CA LEU A 166 -8.21 -17.19 -8.71
C LEU A 166 -8.84 -18.58 -8.60
N THR A 167 -8.19 -19.58 -9.18
CA THR A 167 -8.46 -20.99 -8.92
C THR A 167 -7.85 -21.43 -7.57
N ARG A 168 -8.28 -22.57 -7.02
CA ARG A 168 -7.72 -23.10 -5.77
C ARG A 168 -6.20 -23.29 -5.82
N LYS A 169 -5.68 -23.80 -6.95
CA LYS A 169 -4.23 -23.99 -7.14
C LYS A 169 -3.48 -22.65 -7.15
N GLU A 170 -4.06 -21.62 -7.76
CA GLU A 170 -3.46 -20.28 -7.78
C GLU A 170 -3.52 -19.61 -6.41
N ILE A 171 -4.59 -19.82 -5.64
CA ILE A 171 -4.68 -19.36 -4.25
C ILE A 171 -3.54 -19.97 -3.41
N ASP A 172 -3.30 -21.28 -3.54
CA ASP A 172 -2.21 -21.95 -2.81
C ASP A 172 -0.83 -21.42 -3.20
N HIS A 173 -0.60 -21.23 -4.51
CA HIS A 173 0.63 -20.65 -5.03
C HIS A 173 0.87 -19.24 -4.49
N ILE A 174 -0.10 -18.34 -4.68
CA ILE A 174 0.01 -16.94 -4.23
C ILE A 174 0.11 -16.86 -2.71
N SER A 175 -0.59 -17.72 -1.96
CA SER A 175 -0.48 -17.76 -0.49
C SER A 175 0.95 -18.08 -0.05
N THR A 176 1.57 -19.06 -0.71
CA THR A 176 2.95 -19.46 -0.44
C THR A 176 3.93 -18.34 -0.79
N LEU A 177 3.72 -17.65 -1.92
CA LEU A 177 4.54 -16.51 -2.31
C LEU A 177 4.41 -15.33 -1.35
N ILE A 178 3.19 -14.95 -0.95
CA ILE A 178 2.97 -13.86 0.02
C ILE A 178 3.68 -14.18 1.34
N LEU A 179 3.54 -15.41 1.84
CA LEU A 179 4.22 -15.81 3.06
C LEU A 179 5.75 -15.79 2.89
N THR A 180 6.26 -16.29 1.78
CA THR A 180 7.70 -16.27 1.48
C THR A 180 8.22 -14.83 1.42
N ALA A 181 7.50 -13.92 0.75
CA ALA A 181 7.84 -12.52 0.70
C ALA A 181 7.85 -11.88 2.09
N PHE A 182 6.84 -12.17 2.92
CA PHE A 182 6.79 -11.70 4.30
C PHE A 182 7.97 -12.21 5.14
N LEU A 183 8.28 -13.51 5.07
CA LEU A 183 9.41 -14.08 5.82
C LEU A 183 10.75 -13.47 5.41
N LEU A 184 10.95 -13.16 4.13
CA LEU A 184 12.14 -12.44 3.66
C LEU A 184 12.24 -11.01 4.22
N THR A 185 11.14 -10.40 4.65
CA THR A 185 11.18 -9.08 5.31
C THR A 185 11.62 -9.13 6.77
N ILE A 186 11.69 -10.31 7.38
CA ILE A 186 12.11 -10.47 8.77
C ILE A 186 13.64 -10.54 8.82
N PRO A 187 14.33 -9.61 9.51
CA PRO A 187 15.78 -9.64 9.63
C PRO A 187 16.24 -10.84 10.46
N GLU A 188 17.40 -11.41 10.11
CA GLU A 188 17.98 -12.59 10.78
C GLU A 188 18.42 -12.30 12.23
N ASN A 189 18.81 -11.06 12.54
CA ASN A 189 19.33 -10.63 13.85
C ASN A 189 18.32 -9.73 14.59
N ALA A 190 17.09 -10.18 14.75
CA ALA A 190 16.05 -9.38 15.38
C ALA A 190 16.12 -9.47 16.92
N GLU A 191 16.90 -8.59 17.56
CA GLU A 191 16.87 -8.39 19.02
C GLU A 191 15.76 -7.38 19.39
N ASP A 192 14.83 -7.77 20.27
CA ASP A 192 13.73 -7.06 20.98
C ASP A 192 12.82 -6.06 20.22
N HIS A 193 13.29 -5.42 19.15
CA HIS A 193 12.57 -4.50 18.27
C HIS A 193 12.78 -4.88 16.80
N ILE A 194 11.90 -5.75 16.29
CA ILE A 194 11.91 -6.19 14.90
C ILE A 194 11.43 -5.04 14.00
N VAL A 195 12.36 -4.34 13.35
CA VAL A 195 12.05 -3.48 12.21
C VAL A 195 11.95 -4.37 10.98
N LEU A 196 10.73 -4.59 10.50
CA LEU A 196 10.51 -5.36 9.29
C LEU A 196 10.99 -4.57 8.08
N GLY A 197 11.62 -5.27 7.15
CA GLY A 197 11.91 -4.74 5.84
C GLY A 197 10.64 -4.64 4.97
N LYS A 198 10.81 -4.65 3.66
CA LYS A 198 9.73 -4.29 2.73
C LYS A 198 9.60 -5.23 1.55
N SER A 199 8.37 -5.62 1.26
CA SER A 199 8.02 -6.37 0.06
C SER A 199 7.45 -5.43 -1.01
N ILE A 200 8.05 -5.42 -2.20
CA ILE A 200 7.64 -4.57 -3.32
C ILE A 200 6.86 -5.42 -4.31
N ILE A 201 5.62 -5.02 -4.64
CA ILE A 201 4.84 -5.70 -5.67
C ILE A 201 5.19 -5.13 -7.04
N VAL A 202 5.70 -5.98 -7.92
CA VAL A 202 6.12 -5.61 -9.27
C VAL A 202 5.12 -6.13 -10.30
N PRO A 203 4.56 -5.27 -11.17
CA PRO A 203 3.52 -5.65 -12.12
C PRO A 203 4.04 -6.43 -13.33
N LEU A 204 3.51 -7.63 -13.54
CA LEU A 204 3.63 -8.38 -14.80
C LEU A 204 2.25 -8.79 -15.33
N LYS A 205 1.51 -7.79 -15.83
CA LYS A 205 0.17 -7.96 -16.41
C LYS A 205 0.20 -8.82 -17.69
N GLY A 206 -0.88 -9.56 -17.95
CA GLY A 206 -1.04 -10.41 -19.13
C GLY A 206 -0.47 -11.83 -19.02
N GLN A 207 0.25 -12.15 -17.94
CA GLN A 207 0.80 -13.50 -17.69
C GLN A 207 -0.09 -14.32 -16.75
N ARG A 208 0.13 -15.63 -16.66
CA ARG A 208 -0.68 -16.48 -15.76
C ARG A 208 -0.29 -16.22 -14.32
N VAL A 209 -1.25 -16.37 -13.40
CA VAL A 209 -0.99 -16.17 -11.97
C VAL A 209 0.09 -17.13 -11.45
N ILE A 210 0.11 -18.37 -11.97
CA ILE A 210 1.13 -19.37 -11.61
C ILE A 210 2.57 -18.97 -11.99
N ASP A 211 2.74 -18.05 -12.93
CA ASP A 211 4.06 -17.57 -13.34
C ASP A 211 4.59 -16.46 -12.39
N SER A 212 3.81 -16.08 -11.37
CA SER A 212 4.24 -15.16 -10.31
C SER A 212 5.37 -15.77 -9.48
N THR A 213 6.29 -14.94 -9.00
CA THR A 213 7.44 -15.38 -8.20
C THR A 213 7.88 -14.32 -7.18
N VAL A 214 8.62 -14.75 -6.16
CA VAL A 214 9.29 -13.86 -5.20
C VAL A 214 10.78 -13.95 -5.41
N LEU A 215 11.45 -12.81 -5.40
CA LEU A 215 12.89 -12.69 -5.55
C LEU A 215 13.45 -11.80 -4.43
N PRO A 216 14.59 -12.16 -3.81
CA PRO A 216 15.26 -11.28 -2.87
C PRO A 216 15.76 -10.02 -3.60
N GLY A 217 15.72 -8.87 -2.95
CA GLY A 217 16.12 -7.60 -3.55
C GLY A 217 15.04 -6.90 -4.37
N ILE A 218 15.48 -5.98 -5.23
CA ILE A 218 14.59 -5.04 -5.95
C ILE A 218 14.62 -5.33 -7.45
N LEU A 219 13.45 -5.54 -8.05
CA LEU A 219 13.28 -5.57 -9.50
C LEU A 219 12.86 -4.20 -10.03
N ILE A 220 13.56 -3.73 -11.06
CA ILE A 220 13.29 -2.45 -11.72
C ILE A 220 13.06 -2.71 -13.20
N GLU A 221 11.89 -2.32 -13.70
CA GLU A 221 11.53 -2.49 -15.12
C GLU A 221 12.45 -1.67 -16.00
N MET A 222 12.99 -2.31 -17.05
CA MET A 222 13.88 -1.68 -18.02
C MET A 222 13.08 -1.12 -19.19
N SER A 223 13.46 0.06 -19.65
CA SER A 223 13.00 0.55 -20.96
C SER A 223 13.73 -0.17 -22.10
N GLU A 224 13.07 -0.34 -23.25
CA GLU A 224 13.66 -0.98 -24.45
C GLU A 224 14.98 -0.33 -24.89
N VAL A 225 15.14 0.98 -24.65
CA VAL A 225 16.34 1.76 -24.99
C VAL A 225 17.56 1.36 -24.13
N GLN A 226 17.35 0.87 -22.91
CA GLN A 226 18.42 0.46 -21.99
C GLN A 226 18.97 -0.94 -22.32
N LEU A 227 18.20 -1.79 -23.00
CA LEU A 227 18.61 -3.16 -23.37
C LEU A 227 19.81 -3.20 -24.33
N MET A 228 19.90 -2.27 -25.27
CA MET A 228 20.93 -2.28 -26.31
C MET A 228 22.34 -1.87 -25.83
N LYS A 229 22.48 -1.38 -24.59
CA LYS A 229 23.71 -0.73 -24.11
C LYS A 229 24.36 -1.42 -22.91
N ILE A 230 23.86 -2.60 -22.51
CA ILE A 230 24.38 -3.27 -21.31
C ILE A 230 25.61 -4.08 -21.66
N LEU A 231 26.74 -3.63 -21.15
CA LEU A 231 27.94 -4.46 -20.99
C LEU A 231 27.78 -5.27 -19.70
N PRO A 232 28.00 -6.59 -19.70
CA PRO A 232 27.96 -7.37 -18.48
C PRO A 232 29.14 -6.97 -17.58
N ILE A 233 28.86 -6.25 -16.50
CA ILE A 233 29.85 -5.96 -15.46
C ILE A 233 29.71 -7.06 -14.40
N LYS A 234 30.45 -8.16 -14.58
CA LYS A 234 30.70 -9.09 -13.47
C LYS A 234 31.90 -8.58 -12.69
N LYS A 235 31.65 -7.68 -11.75
CA LYS A 235 32.65 -7.31 -10.74
C LYS A 235 32.53 -8.34 -9.60
N SER A 236 33.66 -8.81 -9.07
CA SER A 236 33.63 -9.73 -7.92
C SER A 236 33.34 -9.01 -6.60
N ASP A 237 33.49 -7.68 -6.58
CA ASP A 237 33.28 -6.81 -5.42
C ASP A 237 31.95 -6.05 -5.52
N SER A 238 31.45 -5.56 -4.37
CA SER A 238 30.24 -4.75 -4.28
C SER A 238 30.28 -3.52 -5.20
N LEU A 239 29.18 -3.24 -5.88
CA LEU A 239 29.03 -2.09 -6.78
C LEU A 239 28.76 -0.82 -5.96
N LYS A 240 29.51 0.25 -6.22
CA LYS A 240 29.25 1.56 -5.59
C LYS A 240 28.09 2.26 -6.27
N VAL A 241 27.11 2.72 -5.48
CA VAL A 241 25.83 3.26 -5.97
C VAL A 241 25.65 4.73 -5.61
N ALA A 242 25.17 5.53 -6.56
CA ALA A 242 24.66 6.88 -6.33
C ALA A 242 23.16 6.95 -6.66
N LEU A 243 22.36 7.46 -5.74
CA LEU A 243 20.91 7.58 -5.89
C LEU A 243 20.50 9.07 -5.90
N PHE A 244 19.87 9.52 -6.98
CA PHE A 244 19.42 10.91 -7.16
C PHE A 244 17.90 11.04 -7.07
N CYS A 245 17.42 12.02 -6.31
CA CYS A 245 16.02 12.45 -6.32
C CYS A 245 15.78 13.71 -7.18
N ALA A 246 16.84 14.49 -7.45
CA ALA A 246 16.81 15.61 -8.38
C ALA A 246 16.68 15.14 -9.84
N SER A 247 16.17 16.04 -10.71
CA SER A 247 16.16 15.77 -12.15
C SER A 247 17.55 15.97 -12.73
N LEU A 248 18.05 14.98 -13.48
CA LEU A 248 19.32 15.07 -14.20
C LEU A 248 19.10 15.37 -15.68
N SER A 249 17.94 15.92 -16.05
CA SER A 249 17.54 16.28 -17.42
C SER A 249 18.04 17.67 -17.85
N GLY A 250 18.46 18.52 -16.91
CA GLY A 250 18.78 19.91 -17.19
C GLY A 250 17.58 20.86 -17.15
N ASP A 251 16.41 20.38 -16.69
CA ASP A 251 15.24 21.22 -16.53
C ASP A 251 15.45 22.19 -15.35
N LEU A 252 15.30 23.49 -15.60
CA LEU A 252 15.40 24.56 -14.60
C LEU A 252 14.15 24.68 -13.71
N SER A 253 13.30 23.66 -13.69
CA SER A 253 11.95 23.70 -13.12
C SER A 253 11.92 23.94 -11.60
N ASP A 254 13.04 23.76 -10.90
CA ASP A 254 13.14 23.98 -9.45
C ASP A 254 13.51 25.42 -9.04
N THR A 255 13.60 26.36 -9.99
CA THR A 255 14.01 27.77 -9.69
C THR A 255 12.86 28.66 -9.17
N GLY A 256 11.65 28.13 -9.00
CA GLY A 256 10.47 28.91 -8.60
C GLY A 256 9.95 29.86 -9.69
N GLU A 257 8.98 30.72 -9.35
CA GLU A 257 8.51 31.80 -10.24
C GLU A 257 9.53 32.94 -10.25
N GLY A 258 10.54 32.84 -11.11
CA GLY A 258 11.57 33.86 -11.28
C GLY A 258 12.02 33.98 -12.74
N THR A 259 12.28 35.21 -13.19
CA THR A 259 12.85 35.49 -14.51
C THR A 259 14.37 35.39 -14.46
N VAL A 260 14.95 34.45 -15.19
CA VAL A 260 16.41 34.35 -15.39
C VAL A 260 16.81 35.28 -16.52
N VAL A 261 17.62 36.30 -16.23
CA VAL A 261 18.18 37.22 -17.24
C VAL A 261 19.52 36.66 -17.70
N ILE A 262 19.61 36.29 -18.98
CA ILE A 262 20.81 35.73 -19.59
C ILE A 262 21.53 36.83 -20.37
N GLY A 263 22.84 36.99 -20.13
CA GLY A 263 23.68 37.93 -20.86
C GLY A 263 23.89 37.53 -22.33
N TYR A 264 24.12 38.52 -23.19
CA TYR A 264 24.34 38.30 -24.62
C TYR A 264 25.54 37.37 -24.86
N GLY A 265 25.33 36.28 -25.62
CA GLY A 265 26.38 35.30 -25.96
C GLY A 265 26.50 34.09 -25.02
N VAL A 266 25.73 34.02 -23.92
CA VAL A 266 25.71 32.85 -23.03
C VAL A 266 24.56 31.92 -23.44
N SER A 267 24.89 30.68 -23.82
CA SER A 267 23.88 29.62 -23.97
C SER A 267 23.65 28.94 -22.62
N LEU A 268 22.45 29.14 -22.07
CA LEU A 268 21.99 28.50 -20.84
C LEU A 268 22.03 26.96 -20.93
N GLU A 269 21.66 26.42 -22.09
CA GLU A 269 21.66 24.97 -22.35
C GLU A 269 23.06 24.38 -22.24
N ASN A 270 24.07 25.09 -22.77
CA ASN A 270 25.46 24.65 -22.68
C ASN A 270 25.96 24.71 -21.23
N ALA A 271 25.62 25.76 -20.48
CA ALA A 271 26.01 25.89 -19.08
C ALA A 271 25.42 24.76 -18.20
N VAL A 272 24.15 24.42 -18.41
CA VAL A 272 23.49 23.31 -17.72
C VAL A 272 24.10 21.97 -18.12
N LEU A 273 24.38 21.77 -19.41
CA LEU A 273 25.04 20.57 -19.89
C LEU A 273 26.44 20.41 -19.30
N ASP A 274 27.22 21.48 -19.23
CA ASP A 274 28.55 21.48 -18.61
C ASP A 274 28.46 21.13 -17.12
N GLN A 275 27.46 21.64 -16.40
CA GLN A 275 27.22 21.26 -15.00
C GLN A 275 26.91 19.76 -14.87
N LEU A 276 26.06 19.21 -15.73
CA LEU A 276 25.74 17.77 -15.75
C LEU A 276 26.98 16.92 -16.09
N LEU A 277 27.82 17.37 -17.02
CA LEU A 277 29.06 16.67 -17.37
C LEU A 277 30.11 16.76 -16.25
N ASN A 278 30.18 17.88 -15.53
CA ASN A 278 31.03 18.01 -14.35
C ASN A 278 30.59 17.05 -13.23
N LEU A 279 29.27 16.92 -13.01
CA LEU A 279 28.72 15.89 -12.12
C LEU A 279 29.13 14.49 -12.59
N GLY A 280 29.03 14.22 -13.90
CA GLY A 280 29.50 12.96 -14.48
C GLY A 280 30.98 12.70 -14.20
N ARG A 281 31.85 13.71 -14.36
CA ARG A 281 33.29 13.60 -14.05
C ARG A 281 33.53 13.31 -12.57
N GLN A 282 32.77 13.95 -11.67
CA GLN A 282 32.84 13.66 -10.24
C GLN A 282 32.44 12.21 -9.93
N LEU A 283 31.37 11.70 -10.53
CA LEU A 283 30.95 10.30 -10.33
C LEU A 283 32.00 9.29 -10.81
N VAL A 284 32.71 9.62 -11.90
CA VAL A 284 33.83 8.81 -12.40
C VAL A 284 35.03 8.87 -11.46
N SER A 285 35.41 10.05 -10.96
CA SER A 285 36.51 10.19 -9.98
C SER A 285 36.21 9.47 -8.67
N ASP A 286 34.93 9.45 -8.27
CA ASP A 286 34.48 8.79 -7.06
C ASP A 286 34.30 7.27 -7.24
N HIS A 287 34.64 6.72 -8.41
CA HIS A 287 34.54 5.29 -8.76
C HIS A 287 33.13 4.71 -8.54
N VAL A 288 32.09 5.46 -8.93
CA VAL A 288 30.70 4.98 -8.90
C VAL A 288 30.46 3.99 -10.03
N ASP A 289 29.89 2.83 -9.74
CA ASP A 289 29.58 1.79 -10.74
C ASP A 289 28.13 1.91 -11.25
N LEU A 290 27.20 2.35 -10.39
CA LEU A 290 25.77 2.42 -10.67
C LEU A 290 25.18 3.79 -10.28
N VAL A 291 24.53 4.45 -11.22
CA VAL A 291 23.80 5.71 -11.02
C VAL A 291 22.31 5.43 -11.21
N MET A 292 21.53 5.74 -10.18
CA MET A 292 20.08 5.59 -10.18
C MET A 292 19.43 6.95 -9.98
N CYS A 293 18.39 7.25 -10.75
CA CYS A 293 17.65 8.51 -10.65
C CYS A 293 16.15 8.26 -10.58
N GLN A 294 15.51 8.91 -9.60
CA GLN A 294 14.05 8.97 -9.47
C GLN A 294 13.39 9.46 -10.76
N LYS A 295 14.00 10.49 -11.37
CA LYS A 295 13.53 11.23 -12.55
C LYS A 295 14.39 10.87 -13.77
N VAL A 296 14.34 11.69 -14.81
CA VAL A 296 15.02 11.47 -16.09
C VAL A 296 16.50 11.88 -15.99
N ILE A 297 17.37 11.14 -16.70
CA ILE A 297 18.78 11.51 -16.90
C ILE A 297 18.98 11.98 -18.34
N HIS A 298 19.65 13.12 -18.52
CA HIS A 298 19.94 13.71 -19.82
C HIS A 298 20.71 12.73 -20.73
N PRO A 299 20.37 12.59 -22.03
CA PRO A 299 21.01 11.62 -22.93
C PRO A 299 22.53 11.77 -23.03
N SER A 300 23.05 13.00 -23.07
CA SER A 300 24.50 13.25 -23.12
C SER A 300 25.22 12.77 -21.86
N LEU A 301 24.59 12.94 -20.69
CA LEU A 301 25.14 12.43 -19.43
C LEU A 301 25.10 10.89 -19.40
N LYS A 302 24.00 10.26 -19.86
CA LYS A 302 23.95 8.80 -19.99
C LYS A 302 25.04 8.26 -20.91
N GLN A 303 25.30 8.92 -22.04
CA GLN A 303 26.36 8.54 -22.96
C GLN A 303 27.73 8.70 -22.31
N PHE A 304 27.98 9.81 -21.61
CA PHE A 304 29.21 10.05 -20.86
C PHE A 304 29.45 8.94 -19.83
N LEU A 305 28.46 8.65 -18.97
CA LEU A 305 28.54 7.57 -17.97
C LEU A 305 28.80 6.21 -18.62
N SER A 306 28.12 5.91 -19.73
CA SER A 306 28.30 4.65 -20.46
C SER A 306 29.70 4.49 -21.05
N MET A 307 30.33 5.56 -21.57
CA MET A 307 31.72 5.53 -22.05
C MET A 307 32.71 5.18 -20.92
N HIS A 308 32.40 5.59 -19.69
CA HIS A 308 33.17 5.28 -18.49
C HIS A 308 32.72 3.99 -17.78
N ARG A 309 31.89 3.15 -18.42
CA ARG A 309 31.37 1.87 -17.88
C ARG A 309 30.53 2.02 -16.61
N ILE A 310 29.87 3.17 -16.42
CA ILE A 310 28.90 3.38 -15.33
C ILE A 310 27.49 3.10 -15.85
N ILE A 311 26.74 2.28 -15.13
CA ILE A 311 25.35 1.95 -15.49
C ILE A 311 24.42 3.06 -15.00
N ALA A 312 23.58 3.60 -15.88
CA ALA A 312 22.62 4.65 -15.55
C ALA A 312 21.17 4.14 -15.67
N ILE A 313 20.47 4.08 -14.54
CA ILE A 313 19.04 3.72 -14.44
C ILE A 313 18.26 4.98 -14.09
N ASP A 314 17.40 5.44 -15.00
CA ASP A 314 16.53 6.60 -14.77
C ASP A 314 15.06 6.19 -14.65
N ARG A 315 14.21 7.12 -14.21
CA ARG A 315 12.75 6.95 -14.07
C ARG A 315 12.35 5.82 -13.14
N VAL A 316 13.14 5.63 -12.09
CA VAL A 316 12.90 4.65 -11.03
C VAL A 316 11.56 4.91 -10.32
N GLY A 317 11.12 6.16 -10.27
CA GLY A 317 9.86 6.55 -9.64
C GLY A 317 9.95 6.67 -8.13
N VAL A 318 9.03 7.44 -7.55
CA VAL A 318 9.09 7.85 -6.13
C VAL A 318 8.92 6.65 -5.19
N ALA A 319 8.06 5.69 -5.56
CA ALA A 319 7.72 4.54 -4.73
C ALA A 319 8.91 3.62 -4.41
N LEU A 320 9.93 3.60 -5.28
CA LEU A 320 11.12 2.78 -5.11
C LEU A 320 12.27 3.50 -4.41
N MET A 321 12.18 4.81 -4.16
CA MET A 321 13.29 5.58 -3.57
C MET A 321 13.65 5.15 -2.14
N GLU A 322 12.65 4.98 -1.28
CA GLU A 322 12.84 4.54 0.10
C GLU A 322 13.32 3.09 0.20
N PRO A 323 12.74 2.11 -0.55
CA PRO A 323 13.28 0.76 -0.59
C PRO A 323 14.71 0.69 -1.13
N LEU A 324 15.02 1.48 -2.17
CA LEU A 324 16.37 1.54 -2.73
C LEU A 324 17.37 2.11 -1.75
N SER A 325 17.05 3.24 -1.11
CA SER A 325 17.89 3.85 -0.09
C SER A 325 18.17 2.88 1.06
N THR A 326 17.18 2.08 1.48
CA THR A 326 17.33 1.05 2.51
C THR A 326 18.24 -0.08 2.06
N VAL A 327 18.05 -0.58 0.83
CA VAL A 327 18.82 -1.70 0.26
C VAL A 327 20.28 -1.32 -0.02
N THR A 328 20.52 -0.13 -0.53
CA THR A 328 21.86 0.31 -0.94
C THR A 328 22.60 1.06 0.16
N GLY A 329 21.90 1.53 1.19
CA GLY A 329 22.43 2.45 2.21
C GLY A 329 22.68 3.87 1.70
N THR A 330 22.25 4.22 0.48
CA THR A 330 22.47 5.56 -0.10
C THR A 330 21.61 6.60 0.60
N GLN A 331 22.13 7.82 0.77
CA GLN A 331 21.31 9.01 1.04
C GLN A 331 20.91 9.66 -0.29
N PRO A 332 19.60 9.82 -0.59
CA PRO A 332 19.16 10.40 -1.86
C PRO A 332 19.73 11.80 -2.11
N ILE A 333 20.38 11.98 -3.26
CA ILE A 333 21.05 13.22 -3.65
C ILE A 333 20.06 14.15 -4.35
N GLY A 334 19.82 15.31 -3.74
CA GLY A 334 18.85 16.31 -4.20
C GLY A 334 19.44 17.51 -4.94
N SER A 335 20.74 17.54 -5.20
CA SER A 335 21.39 18.66 -5.89
C SER A 335 22.41 18.19 -6.93
N LEU A 336 22.68 19.05 -7.92
CA LEU A 336 23.73 18.87 -8.93
C LEU A 336 25.11 19.39 -8.46
N GLY A 337 25.23 19.74 -7.18
CA GLY A 337 26.45 20.28 -6.59
C GLY A 337 27.44 19.19 -6.18
N SER A 338 28.38 19.54 -5.31
CA SER A 338 29.36 18.56 -4.78
C SER A 338 28.66 17.50 -3.94
N ILE A 339 28.80 16.24 -4.36
CA ILE A 339 28.27 15.08 -3.64
C ILE A 339 29.15 14.76 -2.43
N SER A 340 28.53 14.50 -1.28
CA SER A 340 29.24 14.04 -0.09
C SER A 340 29.60 12.54 -0.20
N PRO A 341 30.79 12.10 0.25
CA PRO A 341 31.15 10.67 0.22
C PRO A 341 30.16 9.77 0.97
N SER A 342 29.51 10.29 2.02
CA SER A 342 28.47 9.60 2.79
C SER A 342 27.14 9.40 2.05
N SER A 343 26.95 10.05 0.89
CA SER A 343 25.75 9.87 0.08
C SER A 343 25.78 8.59 -0.74
N TYR A 344 26.98 8.07 -1.02
CA TYR A 344 27.15 6.83 -1.77
C TYR A 344 26.81 5.62 -0.92
N GLY A 345 26.26 4.60 -1.58
CA GLY A 345 25.97 3.31 -0.99
C GLY A 345 26.64 2.18 -1.76
N SER A 346 26.28 0.96 -1.42
CA SER A 346 26.81 -0.23 -2.08
C SER A 346 25.74 -1.28 -2.30
N VAL A 347 25.92 -2.12 -3.31
CA VAL A 347 25.06 -3.27 -3.58
C VAL A 347 25.89 -4.47 -3.98
N LYS A 348 25.41 -5.68 -3.66
CA LYS A 348 26.16 -6.91 -3.91
C LYS A 348 26.33 -7.17 -5.40
N ASP A 349 25.22 -7.14 -6.13
CA ASP A 349 25.20 -7.46 -7.54
C ASP A 349 24.02 -6.81 -8.27
N LEU A 350 24.17 -6.64 -9.58
CA LEU A 350 23.14 -6.15 -10.49
C LEU A 350 23.04 -7.12 -11.68
N CYS A 351 21.98 -7.94 -11.67
CA CYS A 351 21.70 -8.88 -12.75
C CYS A 351 20.63 -8.33 -13.70
N THR A 352 20.61 -8.85 -14.93
CA THR A 352 19.45 -8.67 -15.83
C THR A 352 18.58 -9.90 -15.76
N ALA A 353 17.27 -9.70 -15.63
CA ALA A 353 16.27 -10.76 -15.60
C ALA A 353 15.20 -10.50 -16.65
N LYS A 354 14.70 -11.57 -17.28
CA LYS A 354 13.62 -11.49 -18.26
C LYS A 354 12.44 -12.30 -17.77
N PHE A 355 11.27 -11.68 -17.70
CA PHE A 355 10.01 -12.34 -17.35
C PHE A 355 8.97 -12.03 -18.43
N GLY A 356 8.53 -13.08 -19.14
CA GLY A 356 7.69 -12.92 -20.33
C GLY A 356 8.39 -12.06 -21.39
N PHE A 357 7.77 -10.95 -21.77
CA PHE A 357 8.31 -9.99 -22.74
C PHE A 357 9.05 -8.81 -22.08
N LYS A 358 8.99 -8.68 -20.75
CA LYS A 358 9.59 -7.57 -20.02
C LYS A 358 11.00 -7.93 -19.54
N HIS A 359 11.85 -6.91 -19.48
CA HIS A 359 13.21 -6.99 -18.97
C HIS A 359 13.33 -6.16 -17.70
N PHE A 360 14.09 -6.66 -16.74
CA PHE A 360 14.26 -6.06 -15.43
C PHE A 360 15.73 -6.03 -15.04
N PHE A 361 16.12 -4.96 -14.36
CA PHE A 361 17.30 -4.97 -13.51
C PHE A 361 16.93 -5.62 -12.18
N HIS A 362 17.70 -6.62 -11.77
CA HIS A 362 17.58 -7.30 -10.50
C HIS A 362 18.73 -6.86 -9.59
N LEU A 363 18.39 -6.00 -8.64
CA LEU A 363 19.30 -5.46 -7.66
C LEU A 363 19.36 -6.39 -6.45
N ILE A 364 20.50 -7.05 -6.24
CA ILE A 364 20.70 -8.01 -5.16
C ILE A 364 21.40 -7.31 -3.98
N PRO A 365 20.72 -7.12 -2.84
CA PRO A 365 21.29 -6.46 -1.68
C PRO A 365 22.35 -7.33 -0.97
N ASN A 366 23.12 -6.71 -0.07
CA ASN A 366 23.97 -7.45 0.87
C ASN A 366 23.12 -8.21 1.90
N GLU A 367 22.03 -7.59 2.37
CA GLU A 367 21.04 -8.15 3.30
C GLU A 367 19.67 -8.30 2.64
N THR A 368 18.99 -9.42 2.83
CA THR A 368 17.78 -9.77 2.05
C THR A 368 16.46 -9.23 2.63
N THR A 369 16.50 -8.21 3.49
CA THR A 369 15.30 -7.67 4.18
C THR A 369 14.28 -7.02 3.23
N VAL A 370 14.66 -6.72 2.00
CA VAL A 370 13.75 -6.25 0.94
C VAL A 370 13.62 -7.31 -0.13
N CYS A 371 12.40 -7.57 -0.56
CA CYS A 371 12.11 -8.53 -1.64
C CYS A 371 11.12 -7.96 -2.67
N SER A 372 11.13 -8.53 -3.86
CA SER A 372 10.22 -8.20 -4.95
C SER A 372 9.28 -9.37 -5.22
N LEU A 373 7.98 -9.13 -5.03
CA LEU A 373 6.90 -10.03 -5.43
C LEU A 373 6.46 -9.66 -6.86
N LEU A 374 6.95 -10.43 -7.84
CA LEU A 374 6.52 -10.30 -9.23
C LEU A 374 5.14 -10.93 -9.37
N LEU A 375 4.13 -10.08 -9.53
CA LEU A 375 2.72 -10.48 -9.51
C LEU A 375 2.15 -10.52 -10.92
N CYS A 376 1.63 -11.68 -11.31
CA CYS A 376 1.07 -11.94 -12.63
C CYS A 376 -0.44 -12.14 -12.55
N ASN A 377 -1.17 -11.62 -13.55
CA ASN A 377 -2.55 -11.98 -13.81
C ASN A 377 -2.89 -11.64 -15.27
N ARG A 378 -3.73 -12.45 -15.92
CA ARG A 378 -4.12 -12.29 -17.33
C ARG A 378 -5.08 -11.11 -17.52
N ASN A 379 -5.89 -10.84 -16.50
CA ASN A 379 -6.87 -9.78 -16.53
C ASN A 379 -6.37 -8.60 -15.68
N ASP A 380 -6.33 -7.41 -16.28
CA ASP A 380 -5.84 -6.20 -15.62
C ASP A 380 -6.68 -5.79 -14.41
N THR A 381 -8.00 -5.94 -14.46
CA THR A 381 -8.88 -5.60 -13.32
C THR A 381 -8.71 -6.60 -12.19
N ALA A 382 -8.59 -7.88 -12.51
CA ALA A 382 -8.28 -8.92 -11.53
C ALA A 382 -6.86 -8.76 -10.96
N TRP A 383 -5.92 -8.24 -11.74
CA TRP A 383 -4.58 -7.89 -11.27
C TRP A 383 -4.62 -6.76 -10.24
N ASP A 384 -5.35 -5.68 -10.53
CA ASP A 384 -5.46 -4.53 -9.62
C ASP A 384 -6.10 -4.96 -8.29
N GLU A 385 -7.12 -5.82 -8.33
CA GLU A 385 -7.71 -6.42 -7.12
C GLU A 385 -6.73 -7.34 -6.39
N LEU A 386 -5.99 -8.18 -7.12
CA LEU A 386 -5.01 -9.10 -6.54
C LEU A 386 -3.88 -8.34 -5.84
N LYS A 387 -3.39 -7.24 -6.44
CA LYS A 387 -2.39 -6.37 -5.81
C LYS A 387 -2.86 -5.88 -4.43
N LEU A 388 -4.06 -5.30 -4.35
CA LEU A 388 -4.62 -4.83 -3.08
C LEU A 388 -4.80 -5.96 -2.07
N THR A 389 -5.17 -7.16 -2.56
CA THR A 389 -5.30 -8.36 -1.72
C THR A 389 -3.96 -8.81 -1.15
N CYS A 390 -2.91 -8.81 -1.96
CA CYS A 390 -1.54 -9.13 -1.52
C CYS A 390 -1.05 -8.10 -0.49
N GLU A 391 -1.26 -6.80 -0.73
CA GLU A 391 -0.92 -5.74 0.23
C GLU A 391 -1.66 -5.93 1.57
N THR A 392 -2.95 -6.28 1.51
CA THR A 392 -3.75 -6.59 2.71
C THR A 392 -3.17 -7.78 3.47
N ALA A 393 -2.87 -8.88 2.77
CA ALA A 393 -2.34 -10.08 3.40
C ALA A 393 -0.95 -9.84 4.02
N LEU A 394 -0.06 -9.12 3.34
CA LEU A 394 1.25 -8.73 3.87
C LEU A 394 1.09 -7.88 5.13
N HIS A 395 0.23 -6.86 5.12
CA HIS A 395 0.03 -6.01 6.29
C HIS A 395 -0.59 -6.77 7.47
N VAL A 396 -1.56 -7.66 7.21
CA VAL A 396 -2.15 -8.52 8.26
C VAL A 396 -1.10 -9.43 8.90
N LEU A 397 -0.18 -10.01 8.12
CA LEU A 397 0.95 -10.78 8.67
C LEU A 397 1.86 -9.91 9.54
N GLN A 398 2.16 -8.67 9.14
CA GLN A 398 2.94 -7.72 9.94
C GLN A 398 2.24 -7.35 11.26
N LEU A 399 0.92 -7.15 11.24
CA LEU A 399 0.14 -6.91 12.46
C LEU A 399 0.15 -8.12 13.39
N THR A 400 0.17 -9.32 12.83
CA THR A 400 0.25 -10.56 13.61
C THR A 400 1.56 -10.67 14.39
N ILE A 401 2.68 -10.09 13.91
CA ILE A 401 3.93 -10.03 14.71
C ILE A 401 3.72 -9.17 15.96
N LYS A 402 3.00 -8.05 15.84
CA LYS A 402 2.74 -7.14 16.98
C LYS A 402 1.77 -7.74 17.99
N GLU A 403 0.72 -8.40 17.50
CA GLU A 403 -0.26 -9.11 18.31
C GLU A 403 -0.38 -10.56 17.80
N PRO A 404 0.29 -11.55 18.44
CA PRO A 404 0.43 -12.92 17.93
C PRO A 404 -0.82 -13.76 18.16
N LEU A 405 -1.97 -13.23 17.78
CA LEU A 405 -3.30 -13.75 18.04
C LEU A 405 -4.17 -13.57 16.82
N VAL A 406 -4.88 -14.63 16.45
CA VAL A 406 -5.90 -14.58 15.40
C VAL A 406 -7.25 -14.98 15.96
N LEU A 407 -8.32 -14.49 15.32
CA LEU A 407 -9.70 -14.76 15.70
C LEU A 407 -10.37 -15.65 14.66
N LEU A 408 -11.34 -16.46 15.10
CA LEU A 408 -12.15 -17.27 14.19
C LEU A 408 -12.98 -16.37 13.27
N GLY A 409 -12.76 -16.51 11.96
CA GLY A 409 -13.44 -15.74 10.92
C GLY A 409 -14.87 -16.23 10.61
N GLY A 410 -15.41 -15.78 9.48
CA GLY A 410 -16.69 -16.26 8.95
C GLY A 410 -17.91 -15.89 9.79
N GLY A 411 -17.85 -14.84 10.62
CA GLY A 411 -18.95 -14.46 11.51
C GLY A 411 -18.95 -15.21 12.85
N CYS A 412 -17.99 -16.12 13.07
CA CYS A 412 -17.91 -16.90 14.30
C CYS A 412 -17.65 -16.00 15.51
N THR A 413 -16.63 -15.14 15.42
CA THR A 413 -16.27 -14.20 16.51
C THR A 413 -17.42 -13.26 16.84
N GLU A 414 -18.10 -12.69 15.84
CA GLU A 414 -19.22 -11.76 16.03
C GLU A 414 -20.42 -12.46 16.69
N THR A 415 -20.74 -13.67 16.25
CA THR A 415 -21.84 -14.47 16.80
C THR A 415 -21.54 -14.89 18.24
N HIS A 416 -20.30 -15.30 18.50
CA HIS A 416 -19.81 -15.68 19.82
C HIS A 416 -19.88 -14.50 20.80
N LEU A 417 -19.39 -13.32 20.40
CA LEU A 417 -19.47 -12.09 21.20
C LEU A 417 -20.92 -11.70 21.48
N ALA A 418 -21.81 -11.80 20.50
CA ALA A 418 -23.23 -11.52 20.70
C ALA A 418 -23.87 -12.47 21.73
N ALA A 419 -23.53 -13.76 21.70
CA ALA A 419 -23.98 -14.74 22.70
C ALA A 419 -23.42 -14.43 24.09
N TYR A 420 -22.13 -14.10 24.18
CA TYR A 420 -21.46 -13.72 25.42
C TYR A 420 -22.10 -12.49 26.08
N ILE A 421 -22.37 -11.43 25.30
CA ILE A 421 -23.05 -10.23 25.80
C ILE A 421 -24.44 -10.60 26.35
N ARG A 422 -25.24 -11.37 25.60
CA ARG A 422 -26.59 -11.78 26.03
C ARG A 422 -26.53 -12.55 27.35
N HIS A 423 -25.60 -13.48 27.49
CA HIS A 423 -25.39 -14.23 28.74
C HIS A 423 -25.02 -13.32 29.91
N LYS A 424 -24.08 -12.39 29.72
CA LYS A 424 -23.67 -11.43 30.76
C LYS A 424 -24.82 -10.53 31.19
N VAL A 425 -25.61 -10.02 30.25
CA VAL A 425 -26.77 -9.18 30.54
C VAL A 425 -27.87 -9.98 31.26
N GLY A 426 -28.15 -11.21 30.84
CA GLY A 426 -29.11 -12.09 31.52
C GLY A 426 -28.71 -12.40 32.96
N SER A 427 -27.43 -12.65 33.21
CA SER A 427 -26.90 -12.88 34.57
C SER A 427 -27.04 -11.63 35.47
N ILE A 428 -26.87 -10.43 34.92
CA ILE A 428 -27.09 -9.17 35.65
C ILE A 428 -28.58 -9.01 36.00
N PHE A 429 -29.47 -9.31 35.06
CA PHE A 429 -30.92 -9.21 35.28
C PHE A 429 -31.39 -10.16 36.38
N LEU A 430 -30.91 -11.40 36.39
CA LEU A 430 -31.23 -12.38 37.44
C LEU A 430 -30.76 -11.91 38.82
N ARG A 431 -29.54 -11.37 38.91
CA ARG A 431 -29.03 -10.80 40.18
C ARG A 431 -29.84 -9.61 40.65
N LEU A 432 -30.35 -8.78 39.75
CA LEU A 432 -31.19 -7.64 40.09
C LEU A 432 -32.62 -8.04 40.47
N SER A 433 -33.12 -9.20 40.01
CA SER A 433 -34.44 -9.72 40.41
C SER A 433 -34.43 -10.50 41.73
N GLU A 434 -33.25 -10.81 42.26
CA GLU A 434 -33.07 -11.40 43.59
C GLU A 434 -32.98 -10.33 44.71
N PHE A 435 -32.91 -9.05 44.34
CA PHE A 435 -33.09 -7.88 45.22
C PHE A 435 -34.46 -7.26 44.98
#